data_AF-A0A3B7QXW5-F1
#
_entry.id   AF-A0A3B7QXW5-F1
#
_cell.length_a   1.000
_cell.length_b   1.000
_cell.length_c   1.000
_cell.angle_alpha   90.00
_cell.angle_beta   90.00
_cell.angle_gamma   90.00
#
_symmetry.space_group_name_H-M   'P 1'
#
loop_
_entity.id
_entity.type
_entity.pdbx_description
1 polymer ?
#
loop_
_entity_poly.entity_id
_entity_poly.type
_entity_poly.pdbx_seq_one_letter_code
_entity_poly.pdbx_strand_id
1 'polypeptide(L)' 'MNAYEKTFFYASMALLFAAVVLHFLRLAEPNVVVLLLTSGMGLFGIDHLGYLGRLKARTTEPEADIRRLQAAG' A
#
# COMPACT_ATOMS: atom_id res chain seq x y z
N MET A 1 -4.00 -10.46 -3.78
CA MET A 1 -2.79 -9.70 -3.42
C MET A 1 -1.63 -10.42 -4.07
N ASN A 2 -1.03 -9.79 -5.07
CA ASN A 2 0.10 -10.32 -5.85
C ASN A 2 1.35 -10.43 -4.94
N ALA A 3 2.29 -11.33 -5.26
CA ALA A 3 3.59 -11.45 -4.59
C ALA A 3 4.31 -10.10 -4.44
N TYR A 4 4.32 -9.25 -5.48
CA TYR A 4 4.96 -7.93 -5.44
C TYR A 4 4.36 -7.00 -4.38
N GLU A 5 3.04 -7.01 -4.24
CA GLU A 5 2.30 -6.16 -3.29
C GLU A 5 2.55 -6.58 -1.85
N LYS A 6 2.57 -7.89 -1.63
CA LYS A 6 2.99 -8.44 -0.34
C LYS A 6 4.40 -7.96 0.02
N THR A 7 5.32 -7.97 -0.94
CA THR A 7 6.68 -7.48 -0.72
C THR A 7 6.69 -6.00 -0.34
N PHE A 8 6.00 -5.12 -1.07
CA PHE A 8 5.92 -3.69 -0.76
C PHE A 8 5.26 -3.44 0.61
N PHE A 9 4.15 -4.13 0.89
CA PHE A 9 3.45 -4.06 2.16
C PHE A 9 4.34 -4.47 3.33
N TYR A 10 4.97 -5.64 3.27
CA TYR A 10 5.82 -6.12 4.37
C TYR A 10 7.09 -5.29 4.53
N ALA A 11 7.71 -4.84 3.44
CA ALA A 11 8.84 -3.91 3.50
C ALA A 11 8.43 -2.58 4.15
N SER A 12 7.26 -2.03 3.78
CA SER A 12 6.73 -0.81 4.40
C SER A 12 6.54 -0.96 5.91
N MET A 13 5.92 -2.07 6.34
CA MET A 13 5.70 -2.36 7.75
C MET A 13 7.01 -2.56 8.51
N ALA A 14 7.98 -3.26 7.92
CA ALA A 14 9.28 -3.47 8.53
C ALA A 14 10.03 -2.15 8.74
N LEU A 15 10.01 -1.23 7.76
CA LEU A 15 10.66 0.07 7.87
C LEU A 15 9.98 0.96 8.93
N LEU A 16 8.65 1.01 8.95
CA LEU A 16 7.90 1.78 9.95
C LEU A 16 8.14 1.24 11.36
N PHE A 17 8.11 -0.08 11.53
CA PHE A 17 8.38 -0.72 12.81
C PHE A 17 9.83 -0.48 13.26
N ALA A 18 10.80 -0.66 12.36
CA ALA A 18 12.20 -0.38 12.64
C ALA A 18 12.41 1.08 13.06
N ALA A 19 11.77 2.04 12.38
CA ALA A 19 11.85 3.45 12.75
C ALA A 19 11.35 3.70 14.18
N VAL A 20 10.19 3.13 14.55
CA VAL A 20 9.63 3.25 15.89
C VAL A 20 10.57 2.64 16.92
N VAL A 21 11.01 1.40 16.72
CA VAL A 21 11.89 0.70 17.68
C VAL A 21 13.22 1.43 17.85
N LEU A 22 13.87 1.81 16.75
CA LEU A 22 15.16 2.50 16.79
C LEU A 22 15.05 3.88 17.46
N HIS A 23 13.95 4.60 17.23
CA HIS A 23 13.69 5.88 17.89
C HIS A 23 13.48 5.72 19.40
N PHE A 24 12.63 4.78 19.81
CA PHE A 24 12.34 4.53 21.23
C PHE A 24 13.59 4.08 22.01
N LEU A 25 14.41 3.24 21.40
CA LEU A 25 15.66 2.77 22.03
C LEU A 25 16.82 3.77 21.90
N ARG A 26 16.62 4.91 21.20
CA ARG A 26 17.66 5.91 20.90
C ARG A 26 18.90 5.30 20.25
N LEU A 27 18.70 4.26 19.42
CA LEU A 27 19.77 3.52 18.75
C LEU A 27 20.11 4.05 17.36
N ALA A 28 19.32 5.01 16.85
CA ALA A 28 19.54 5.63 15.57
C ALA A 28 19.48 7.15 15.68
N GLU A 29 20.25 7.83 14.84
CA GLU A 29 20.16 9.27 14.68
C GLU A 29 18.78 9.67 14.12
N PRO A 30 18.26 10.87 14.45
CA PRO A 30 16.95 11.32 13.99
C PRO A 30 16.78 11.30 12.47
N ASN A 31 17.83 11.62 11.71
CA ASN A 31 17.84 11.56 10.23
C ASN A 31 17.55 10.14 9.71
N VAL A 32 18.11 9.09 10.32
CA VAL A 32 17.89 7.69 9.96
C VAL A 32 16.46 7.28 10.25
N VAL A 33 15.93 7.66 11.41
CA VAL A 33 14.52 7.41 11.77
C VAL A 33 13.57 8.05 10.76
N VAL A 34 13.81 9.31 10.39
CA VAL A 34 13.01 10.03 9.38
C VAL A 34 13.11 9.35 8.02
N LEU A 35 14.29 8.90 7.62
CA LEU A 35 14.50 8.19 6.35
C LEU A 35 13.70 6.87 6.33
N LEU A 36 13.73 6.10 7.42
CA LEU A 36 12.98 4.86 7.53
C LEU A 36 11.46 5.10 7.50
N LEU A 37 10.97 6.15 8.19
CA LEU A 37 9.56 6.53 8.17
C LEU A 37 9.10 6.94 6.78
N THR A 38 9.84 7.84 6.12
CA THR A 38 9.50 8.34 4.79
C THR A 38 9.56 7.24 3.74
N SER A 39 10.57 6.38 3.79
CA SER A 39 10.68 5.21 2.90
C SER A 39 9.55 4.22 3.14
N GLY A 40 9.25 3.90 4.41
CA GLY A 40 8.14 3.03 4.79
C GLY A 40 6.80 3.55 4.29
N MET A 41 6.50 4.83 4.53
CA MET A 41 5.29 5.48 4.02
C MET A 41 5.22 5.49 2.50
N GLY A 42 6.34 5.72 1.81
CA GLY A 42 6.40 5.69 0.36
C GLY A 42 6.02 4.31 -0.22
N LEU A 43 6.61 3.24 0.32
CA LEU A 43 6.29 1.87 -0.11
C LEU A 43 4.84 1.50 0.21
N PHE A 44 4.33 1.92 1.37
CA PHE A 44 2.93 1.72 1.74
C PHE A 44 1.98 2.43 0.76
N GLY A 45 2.29 3.68 0.38
CA GLY A 45 1.51 4.44 -0.59
C GLY A 45 1.43 3.74 -1.95
N ILE A 46 2.55 3.18 -2.44
CA ILE A 46 2.60 2.43 -3.69
C ILE A 46 1.69 1.19 -3.62
N ASP A 47 1.81 0.40 -2.55
CA ASP A 47 0.96 -0.78 -2.33
C ASP A 47 -0.53 -0.39 -2.26
N HIS A 48 -0.84 0.66 -1.51
CA HIS A 48 -2.21 1.13 -1.30
C HIS A 48 -2.86 1.61 -2.62
N LEU A 49 -2.13 2.35 -3.45
CA LEU A 49 -2.62 2.79 -4.77
C LEU A 49 -2.88 1.58 -5.69
N GLY A 50 -2.01 0.56 -5.66
CA GLY A 50 -2.23 -0.69 -6.38
C GLY A 50 -3.50 -1.40 -5.93
N TYR A 51 -3.72 -1.47 -4.61
CA TYR A 51 -4.95 -2.02 -4.03
C TYR A 51 -6.21 -1.27 -4.46
N LEU A 52 -6.21 0.06 -4.36
CA LEU A 52 -7.34 0.89 -4.80
C LEU A 52 -7.62 0.74 -6.29
N GLY A 53 -6.58 0.65 -7.12
CA GLY A 53 -6.74 0.42 -8.57
C GLY A 53 -7.48 -0.89 -8.88
N ARG A 54 -7.14 -1.98 -8.18
CA ARG A 54 -7.88 -3.25 -8.32
C ARG A 54 -9.28 -3.21 -7.75
N LEU A 55 -9.45 -2.55 -6.60
CA LEU A 55 -10.77 -2.41 -6.00
C LEU A 55 -11.70 -1.68 -6.98
N LYS A 56 -11.20 -0.59 -7.59
CA LYS A 56 -11.91 0.13 -8.64
C LYS A 56 -12.19 -0.74 -9.86
N ALA A 57 -11.22 -1.53 -10.34
CA ALA A 57 -11.46 -2.45 -11.46
C ALA A 57 -12.60 -3.44 -11.16
N ARG A 58 -12.59 -4.03 -9.95
CA ARG A 58 -13.63 -4.97 -9.49
C ARG A 58 -15.01 -4.35 -9.33
N THR A 59 -15.13 -3.05 -9.10
CA THR A 59 -16.45 -2.38 -9.04
C THR A 59 -16.91 -1.91 -10.41
N THR A 60 -15.99 -1.51 -11.28
CA THR A 60 -16.35 -0.94 -12.60
C THR A 60 -16.75 -2.03 -13.61
N GLU A 61 -16.16 -3.22 -13.56
CA GLU A 61 -16.50 -4.33 -14.45
C GLU A 61 -17.95 -4.83 -14.27
N PRO A 62 -18.44 -5.14 -13.05
CA PRO A 62 -19.82 -5.55 -12.84
C PRO A 62 -20.83 -4.45 -13.18
N GLU A 63 -20.52 -3.18 -12.90
CA GLU A 63 -21.39 -2.06 -13.26
C GLU A 63 -21.54 -1.92 -14.78
N ALA A 64 -20.46 -2.13 -15.53
CA ALA A 64 -20.50 -2.12 -16.99
C ALA A 64 -21.34 -3.27 -17.54
N ASP A 65 -21.25 -4.45 -16.95
CA ASP A 65 -22.02 -5.62 -17.37
C ASP A 65 -23.51 -5.48 -17.03
N ILE A 66 -23.86 -4.90 -15.87
CA ILE A 66 -25.26 -4.57 -15.53
C ILE A 66 -25.84 -3.59 -16.56
N ARG A 67 -25.10 -2.54 -16.92
CA ARG A 67 -25.58 -1.57 -17.93
C ARG A 67 -25.77 -2.20 -19.31
N ARG A 68 -24.90 -3.14 -19.70
CA ARG A 68 -25.05 -3.88 -20.97
C ARG A 68 -26.28 -4.78 -20.96
N LEU A 69 -26.52 -5.50 -19.86
CA LEU A 69 -27.70 -6.35 -19.69
C LEU A 69 -29.00 -5.54 -19.69
N GLN A 70 -29.00 -4.36 -19.05
CA GLN A 70 -30.14 -3.44 -19.07
C GLN A 70 -30.42 -2.82 -20.44
N ALA A 71 -29.41 -2.66 -21.29
CA ALA A 71 -29.56 -2.13 -22.65
C ALA A 71 -29.94 -3.21 -23.69
N ALA A 72 -29.79 -4.49 -23.35
CA ALA A 72 -30.06 -5.63 -24.21
C ALA A 72 -31.43 -6.29 -23.98
N GLY A 73 -32.13 -5.91 -22.91
CA GLY A 73 -33.52 -6.30 -22.62
C GLY A 73 -34.48 -5.16 -22.92
#